data_AF-A0A9P9TZ84-F1
#
_entry.id   AF-A0A9P9TZ84-F1
#
_cell.length_a   1.000
_cell.length_b   1.000
_cell.length_c   1.000
_cell.angle_alpha   90.00
_cell.angle_beta   90.00
_cell.angle_gamma   90.00
#
_symmetry.space_group_name_H-M   'P 1'
#
loop_
_entity.id
_entity.type
_entity.pdbx_description
1 polymer ?
#
loop_
_entity_poly.entity_id
_entity_poly.type
_entity_poly.pdbx_seq_one_letter_code
_entity_poly.pdbx_strand_id
1 'polypeptide(L)'
;MSNLFRSLASSMRALSLATPRAAVNTTKTVVSTHQTRCLSQGILSRHVCTPMCSHNRPVAVSQSAKNGLQPKQQSRGMKVHSAIKKRCEHCKVVRRKANKRQNGYLYIICPANPRHKQRQGYR
;
A
#
# COMPACT_ATOMS: atom_id res chain seq x y z
N MET A 1 36.62 -64.58 -20.67
CA MET A 1 36.70 -63.85 -21.96
C MET A 1 35.94 -62.54 -21.77
N SER A 2 36.57 -61.59 -21.06
CA SER A 2 37.30 -60.45 -21.64
C SER A 2 36.38 -59.27 -21.94
N ASN A 3 36.28 -58.41 -20.92
CA ASN A 3 36.50 -56.97 -20.98
C ASN A 3 35.92 -56.22 -22.20
N LEU A 4 34.91 -55.39 -21.95
CA LEU A 4 34.81 -54.10 -22.63
C LEU A 4 34.34 -53.02 -21.63
N PHE A 5 35.24 -52.68 -20.70
CA PHE A 5 35.20 -51.42 -19.97
C PHE A 5 35.37 -50.28 -20.98
N ARG A 6 34.30 -49.53 -21.26
CA ARG A 6 34.39 -48.19 -21.86
C ARG A 6 34.17 -47.16 -20.77
N SER A 7 35.29 -46.84 -20.12
CA SER A 7 35.52 -45.56 -19.44
C SER A 7 35.31 -44.42 -20.42
N LEU A 8 34.67 -43.33 -19.99
CA LEU A 8 35.14 -41.96 -20.17
C LEU A 8 34.21 -41.02 -19.40
N ALA A 9 34.66 -40.67 -18.19
CA ALA A 9 34.13 -39.61 -17.37
C ALA A 9 34.02 -38.30 -18.17
N SER A 10 32.81 -37.75 -18.26
CA SER A 10 32.59 -36.38 -18.73
C SER A 10 32.26 -35.49 -17.55
N SER A 11 33.34 -34.96 -16.98
CA SER A 11 33.50 -33.55 -16.58
C SER A 11 32.49 -32.95 -15.59
N MET A 12 32.86 -33.02 -14.32
CA MET A 12 32.42 -32.09 -13.27
C MET A 12 32.82 -30.66 -13.65
N ARG A 13 31.88 -29.85 -14.13
CA ARG A 13 32.13 -28.40 -14.29
C ARG A 13 31.83 -27.71 -12.96
N ALA A 14 32.91 -27.35 -12.29
CA ALA A 14 32.99 -26.77 -10.97
C ALA A 14 32.13 -25.51 -10.78
N LEU A 15 31.56 -25.39 -9.58
CA LEU A 15 31.03 -24.14 -9.05
C LEU A 15 32.18 -23.14 -8.89
N SER A 16 32.13 -22.04 -9.64
CA SER A 16 32.98 -20.88 -9.38
C SER A 16 32.12 -19.77 -8.79
N LEU A 17 32.10 -19.67 -7.46
CA LEU A 17 31.64 -18.48 -6.75
C LEU A 17 32.67 -17.36 -6.99
N ALA A 18 32.28 -16.34 -7.74
CA ALA A 18 33.00 -15.09 -7.80
C ALA A 18 32.35 -14.10 -6.84
N THR A 19 32.96 -13.91 -5.67
CA THR A 19 32.70 -12.80 -4.76
C THR A 19 33.59 -11.61 -5.14
N PRO A 20 33.08 -10.48 -5.63
CA PRO A 20 33.84 -9.24 -5.63
C PRO A 20 33.79 -8.59 -4.24
N ARG A 21 34.96 -8.45 -3.62
CA ARG A 21 35.24 -7.59 -2.48
C ARG A 21 35.80 -6.27 -3.02
N ALA A 22 35.10 -5.16 -2.80
CA ALA A 22 35.62 -3.79 -2.99
C ALA A 22 35.04 -2.93 -1.85
N ALA A 23 35.82 -2.61 -0.82
CA ALA A 23 36.72 -1.46 -0.73
C ALA A 23 35.96 -0.15 -0.50
N VAL A 24 35.93 0.24 0.77
CA VAL A 24 35.45 1.51 1.32
C VAL A 24 36.41 2.62 0.92
N ASN A 25 35.91 3.72 0.33
CA ASN A 25 36.61 5.00 0.27
C ASN A 25 35.63 6.18 0.50
N THR A 26 35.74 6.78 1.68
CA THR A 26 35.76 8.20 2.03
C THR A 26 35.06 9.25 1.13
N THR A 27 34.02 9.84 1.73
CA THR A 27 33.52 11.23 1.66
C THR A 27 33.89 12.14 0.48
N LYS A 28 32.87 12.65 -0.24
CA LYS A 28 32.71 14.09 -0.53
C LYS A 28 31.22 14.47 -0.56
N THR A 29 30.87 15.41 0.31
CA THR A 29 29.63 16.20 0.34
C THR A 29 29.46 17.01 -0.95
N VAL A 30 28.28 16.94 -1.58
CA VAL A 30 27.83 17.98 -2.53
C VAL A 30 26.39 18.34 -2.19
N VAL A 31 26.22 19.61 -1.81
CA VAL A 31 24.97 20.32 -1.62
C VAL A 31 24.24 20.39 -2.96
N SER A 32 22.99 19.91 -3.03
CA SER A 32 22.11 20.18 -4.18
C SER A 32 20.97 21.07 -3.71
N THR A 33 20.99 22.29 -4.22
CA THR A 33 20.10 23.40 -3.92
C THR A 33 18.71 23.17 -4.51
N HIS A 34 17.69 23.58 -3.74
CA HIS A 34 16.29 23.65 -4.17
C HIS A 34 16.14 24.39 -5.51
N GLN A 35 15.41 23.81 -6.46
CA GLN A 35 14.80 24.57 -7.56
C GLN A 35 13.29 24.49 -7.47
N THR A 36 12.73 25.48 -6.78
CA THR A 36 11.31 25.80 -6.76
C THR A 36 10.96 26.46 -8.10
N ARG A 37 10.21 25.78 -8.97
CA ARG A 37 9.68 26.41 -10.18
C ARG A 37 8.30 26.97 -9.87
N CYS A 38 8.26 28.23 -9.44
CA CYS A 38 7.07 29.06 -9.42
C CYS A 38 6.87 29.64 -10.83
N LEU A 39 5.76 29.31 -11.49
CA LEU A 39 5.26 30.06 -12.62
C LEU A 39 4.07 30.88 -12.15
N SER A 40 4.31 32.17 -12.08
CA SER A 40 3.37 33.19 -11.68
C SER A 40 2.66 33.78 -12.91
N GLN A 41 1.44 34.25 -12.65
CA GLN A 41 0.71 35.35 -13.32
C GLN A 41 -0.27 34.97 -14.43
N GLY A 42 -1.51 35.38 -14.17
CA GLY A 42 -2.64 35.47 -15.09
C GLY A 42 -3.79 36.17 -14.37
N ILE A 43 -3.62 37.47 -14.09
CA ILE A 43 -4.64 38.36 -13.52
C ILE A 43 -5.45 38.93 -14.69
N LEU A 44 -6.77 38.74 -14.71
CA LEU A 44 -7.83 39.52 -15.38
C LEU A 44 -9.12 38.68 -15.21
N SER A 45 -10.29 39.16 -14.79
CA SER A 45 -10.81 40.51 -14.67
C SER A 45 -11.97 40.50 -13.65
N ARG A 46 -12.27 41.69 -13.13
CA ARG A 46 -13.32 42.01 -12.15
C ARG A 46 -14.72 41.97 -12.80
N HIS A 47 -15.72 42.21 -11.96
CA HIS A 47 -17.09 42.68 -12.21
C HIS A 47 -18.18 41.59 -12.21
N VAL A 48 -19.36 41.74 -11.60
CA VAL A 48 -20.04 42.77 -10.78
C VAL A 48 -21.25 42.04 -10.15
N CYS A 49 -21.71 42.50 -8.99
CA CYS A 49 -22.94 42.04 -8.32
C CYS A 49 -24.20 42.18 -9.18
N THR A 50 -25.15 41.25 -9.04
CA THR A 50 -26.59 41.57 -8.86
C THR A 50 -27.29 40.52 -7.97
N PRO A 51 -28.21 40.95 -7.08
CA PRO A 51 -29.06 40.08 -6.26
C PRO A 51 -30.53 39.98 -6.78
N MET A 52 -31.32 39.10 -6.13
CA MET A 52 -32.80 38.92 -6.19
C MET A 52 -33.32 38.03 -7.35
N CYS A 53 -34.37 37.21 -7.25
CA CYS A 53 -35.58 37.27 -6.41
C CYS A 53 -36.17 35.87 -6.08
N SER A 54 -36.58 35.74 -4.82
CA SER A 54 -37.85 35.16 -4.31
C SER A 54 -38.71 34.30 -5.24
N HIS A 55 -38.84 33.00 -4.95
CA HIS A 55 -40.09 32.26 -5.14
C HIS A 55 -40.28 31.32 -3.94
N ASN A 56 -41.40 31.52 -3.24
CA ASN A 56 -41.86 30.76 -2.09
C ASN A 56 -41.77 29.24 -2.34
N ARG A 57 -40.86 28.56 -1.65
CA ARG A 57 -40.90 27.11 -1.56
C ARG A 57 -41.87 26.73 -0.44
N PRO A 58 -42.98 26.03 -0.73
CA PRO A 58 -43.89 25.58 0.33
C PRO A 58 -43.14 24.65 1.28
N VAL A 59 -43.25 24.95 2.58
CA VAL A 59 -42.79 24.10 3.66
C VAL A 59 -43.71 22.90 3.71
N ALA A 60 -43.33 21.82 3.02
CA ALA A 60 -43.93 20.52 3.27
C ALA A 60 -43.47 20.04 4.66
N VAL A 61 -44.35 20.20 5.65
CA VAL A 61 -44.21 19.56 6.96
C VAL A 61 -44.51 18.08 6.76
N SER A 62 -43.50 17.32 6.33
CA SER A 62 -43.58 15.88 6.28
C SER A 62 -43.16 15.34 7.64
N GLN A 63 -44.20 15.12 8.44
CA GLN A 63 -44.32 14.24 9.61
C GLN A 63 -43.06 13.44 9.96
N SER A 64 -42.62 13.63 11.21
CA SER A 64 -41.53 12.94 11.86
C SER A 64 -41.81 11.44 11.95
N ALA A 65 -41.45 10.69 10.90
CA ALA A 65 -41.24 9.26 11.02
C ALA A 65 -40.00 9.04 11.89
N LYS A 66 -40.22 8.72 13.15
CA LYS A 66 -39.20 8.27 14.11
C LYS A 66 -38.66 6.91 13.69
N ASN A 67 -38.02 6.84 12.52
CA ASN A 67 -37.21 5.69 12.14
C ASN A 67 -35.86 5.87 12.82
N GLY A 68 -35.61 5.04 13.84
CA GLY A 68 -34.40 5.05 14.64
C GLY A 68 -33.15 5.18 13.76
N LEU A 69 -32.42 6.28 13.97
CA LEU A 69 -31.05 6.45 13.51
C LEU A 69 -30.18 5.43 14.27
N GLN A 70 -30.23 4.17 13.86
CA GLN A 70 -29.18 3.24 14.24
C GLN A 70 -27.91 3.71 13.53
N PRO A 71 -26.84 4.07 14.25
CA PRO A 71 -25.56 4.35 13.63
C PRO A 71 -25.09 3.03 12.99
N LYS A 72 -25.37 2.90 11.69
CA LYS A 72 -24.91 1.78 10.88
C LYS A 72 -23.39 1.87 10.91
N GLN A 73 -22.75 1.10 11.79
CA GLN A 73 -21.30 1.09 11.93
C GLN A 73 -20.71 0.80 10.55
N GLN A 74 -20.15 1.84 9.91
CA GLN A 74 -19.47 1.69 8.64
C GLN A 74 -18.32 0.73 8.87
N SER A 75 -18.43 -0.51 8.37
CA SER A 75 -17.35 -1.48 8.48
C SER A 75 -16.19 -0.99 7.63
N ARG A 76 -15.30 -0.18 8.21
CA ARG A 76 -14.06 0.26 7.56
C ARG A 76 -13.33 -1.00 7.09
N GLY A 77 -12.97 -1.03 5.81
CA GLY A 77 -12.27 -2.15 5.17
C GLY A 77 -10.86 -2.39 5.73
N MET A 78 -10.09 -3.22 5.03
CA MET A 78 -8.70 -3.56 5.38
C MET A 78 -7.76 -2.35 5.24
N LYS A 79 -6.91 -2.09 6.23
CA LYS A 79 -5.89 -1.02 6.14
C LYS A 79 -4.52 -1.58 5.74
N VAL A 80 -3.84 -0.95 4.79
CA VAL A 80 -2.47 -1.35 4.38
C VAL A 80 -1.45 -0.58 5.21
N HIS A 81 -0.47 -1.28 5.77
CA HIS A 81 0.64 -0.70 6.55
C HIS A 81 1.96 -1.35 6.12
N SER A 82 3.07 -0.61 6.21
CA SER A 82 4.41 -1.15 5.94
C SER A 82 4.87 -2.13 7.03
N ALA A 83 4.52 -1.86 8.29
CA ALA A 83 4.74 -2.74 9.43
C ALA A 83 3.41 -3.04 10.12
N ILE A 84 3.14 -4.32 10.37
CA ILE A 84 1.90 -4.76 11.02
C ILE A 84 2.18 -5.27 12.43
N LYS A 85 1.31 -4.91 13.36
CA LYS A 85 1.40 -5.29 14.78
C LYS A 85 0.05 -5.82 15.25
N LYS A 86 0.07 -6.79 16.17
CA LYS A 86 -1.14 -7.24 16.89
C LYS A 86 -1.56 -6.14 17.85
N ARG A 87 -2.85 -5.77 17.83
CA ARG A 87 -3.44 -4.78 18.75
C ARG A 87 -4.24 -5.42 19.88
N CYS A 88 -4.48 -6.72 19.77
CA CYS A 88 -5.38 -7.48 20.63
C CYS A 88 -4.92 -8.94 20.70
N GLU A 89 -5.43 -9.66 21.68
CA GLU A 89 -5.17 -11.10 21.89
C GLU A 89 -5.77 -11.97 20.78
N HIS A 90 -6.95 -11.60 20.26
CA HIS A 90 -7.61 -12.31 19.16
C HIS A 90 -7.00 -12.03 17.78
N CYS A 91 -5.99 -11.17 17.71
CA CYS A 91 -5.37 -10.75 16.46
C CYS A 91 -4.36 -11.81 16.00
N LYS A 92 -4.61 -12.44 14.86
CA LYS A 92 -3.76 -13.50 14.28
C LYS A 92 -3.00 -12.99 13.07
N VAL A 93 -1.72 -13.36 12.99
CA VAL A 93 -0.86 -13.07 11.83
C VAL A 93 -0.95 -14.25 10.87
N VAL A 94 -1.31 -13.98 9.62
CA VAL A 94 -1.46 -15.02 8.58
C VAL A 94 -0.86 -14.56 7.25
N ARG A 95 -0.19 -15.45 6.52
CA ARG A 95 0.21 -15.21 5.13
C ARG A 95 -0.86 -15.74 4.19
N ARG A 96 -1.27 -14.94 3.20
CA ARG A 96 -2.29 -15.31 2.19
C ARG A 96 -1.86 -14.85 0.80
N LYS A 97 -2.48 -15.41 -0.23
CA LYS A 97 -2.18 -15.13 -1.67
C LYS A 97 -0.75 -15.50 -2.09
N ALA A 98 -0.11 -16.43 -1.37
CA ALA A 98 1.11 -17.05 -1.82
C ALA A 98 0.81 -18.04 -2.95
N ASN A 99 1.62 -18.03 -4.00
CA ASN A 99 1.55 -18.98 -5.10
C ASN A 99 2.98 -19.30 -5.58
N LYS A 100 3.14 -20.17 -6.59
CA LYS A 100 4.47 -20.56 -7.09
C LYS A 100 5.32 -19.39 -7.62
N ARG A 101 4.70 -18.26 -7.99
CA ARG A 101 5.35 -17.09 -8.57
C ARG A 101 5.60 -15.96 -7.55
N GLN A 102 4.92 -15.94 -6.41
CA GLN A 102 5.01 -14.86 -5.42
C GLN A 102 4.82 -15.33 -3.97
N ASN A 103 5.53 -14.67 -3.06
CA ASN A 103 5.58 -14.96 -1.62
C ASN A 103 4.28 -14.60 -0.85
N GLY A 104 3.33 -13.92 -1.48
CA GLY A 104 2.08 -13.48 -0.88
C GLY A 104 2.23 -12.30 0.08
N TYR A 105 1.16 -11.99 0.82
CA TYR A 105 1.12 -10.86 1.75
C TYR A 105 0.84 -11.33 3.18
N LEU A 106 1.39 -10.58 4.14
CA LEU A 106 1.14 -10.78 5.57
C LEU A 106 -0.11 -10.00 5.99
N TYR A 107 -1.02 -10.64 6.72
CA TYR A 107 -2.28 -10.05 7.17
C TYR A 107 -2.43 -10.16 8.67
N ILE A 108 -3.06 -9.16 9.28
CA ILE A 108 -3.68 -9.27 10.60
C ILE A 108 -5.16 -9.54 10.40
N ILE A 109 -5.63 -10.66 10.93
CA ILE A 109 -7.06 -10.97 11.02
C ILE A 109 -7.49 -10.90 12.48
N CYS A 110 -8.68 -10.37 12.72
CA CYS A 110 -9.26 -10.27 14.05
C CYS A 110 -10.76 -10.59 13.93
N PRO A 111 -11.28 -11.61 14.63
CA PRO A 111 -12.71 -11.89 14.66
C PRO A 111 -13.47 -10.90 15.55
N ALA A 112 -12.86 -10.47 16.66
CA ALA A 112 -13.52 -9.63 17.67
C ALA A 112 -13.72 -8.17 17.23
N ASN A 113 -12.79 -7.60 16.45
CA ASN A 113 -12.89 -6.21 16.01
C ASN A 113 -12.38 -6.01 14.57
N PRO A 114 -13.23 -5.58 13.63
CA PRO A 114 -12.85 -5.39 12.22
C PRO A 114 -11.86 -4.23 12.02
N ARG A 115 -11.73 -3.29 12.97
CA ARG A 115 -10.77 -2.17 12.89
C ARG A 115 -9.31 -2.61 12.97
N HIS A 116 -9.05 -3.85 13.41
CA HIS A 116 -7.70 -4.41 13.51
C HIS A 116 -7.22 -5.08 12.21
N LYS A 117 -8.08 -5.21 11.20
CA LYS A 117 -7.74 -5.85 9.92
C LYS A 117 -6.67 -5.04 9.18
N GLN A 118 -5.48 -5.62 9.00
CA GLN A 118 -4.34 -4.98 8.33
C GLN A 118 -3.69 -5.88 7.28
N ARG A 119 -3.05 -5.29 6.27
CA ARG A 119 -2.20 -5.99 5.27
C ARG A 119 -0.82 -5.33 5.18
N GLN A 120 0.22 -6.14 5.07
CA GLN A 120 1.58 -5.71 4.77
C GLN A 120 1.85 -5.83 3.27
N GLY A 121 2.17 -4.71 2.62
CA GLY A 121 2.49 -4.64 1.20
C GLY A 121 1.33 -4.21 0.28
N TYR A 122 1.72 -3.58 -0.83
CA TYR A 122 0.83 -3.21 -1.94
C TYR A 122 0.68 -4.38 -2.93
N ARG A 123 -0.39 -4.37 -3.73
CA ARG A 123 -0.70 -5.45 -4.67
C ARG A 123 0.15 -5.29 -5.94
#